data_AF-A0A0J8RD33-F1
#
_entry.id   AF-A0A0J8RD33-F1
#
_cell.length_a   1.000
_cell.length_b   1.000
_cell.length_c   1.000
_cell.angle_alpha   90.00
_cell.angle_beta   90.00
_cell.angle_gamma   90.00
#
_symmetry.space_group_name_H-M   'P 1'
#
loop_
_entity.id
_entity.type
_entity.pdbx_description
1 polymer ?
#
loop_
_entity_poly.entity_id
_entity_poly.type
_entity_poly.pdbx_seq_one_letter_code
_entity_poly.pdbx_strand_id
1 'polypeptide(L)'
;MIPKKPLPLADEWEDPDSYVKSLLSFTTSSVLWSNLCGGVHILDFLTRQPDIYSTIIPADWREFFDCHEIRDIVDLLLRENIGPFREDDAADSGSRENGNHNTWRNGPRPPPSLVAYIHDIRRHSLKREFVPDGGLSTGKLPHSVAVGMNPKKRHEVEHFSRYVSTLVEDVNATRGEQVSHIVDFGSGLNYLGRTLASPPYNKDIIAIERRQNNITSAKGKDVHAKLAKKTITMRNKKEHKARLLGIDPGELKSDSGTSTPDGVTNDQNGVAIIVDVVQERSAIASDNRTNGESAVGCMHYVEHEIQDGYLEPIIRHVIEPSEENPLVLDVNQDEPHSVDLSTLALTPNDKAMPRPPSRVMVISLHSCGNLVHHGIRSLIINPSEVAIDKIGCCYNLMTERLGPMTYKLPAPRLPFIHRLEKTS
;
A
#
# COMPACT_ATOMS: atom_id res chain seq x y z
N MET A 1 15.17 5.73 15.07
CA MET A 1 16.10 4.75 15.71
C MET A 1 16.03 3.43 14.97
N ILE A 2 17.15 2.97 14.41
CA ILE A 2 17.22 1.65 13.77
C ILE A 2 16.97 0.57 14.84
N PRO A 3 16.02 -0.35 14.64
CA PRO A 3 15.74 -1.39 15.62
C PRO A 3 16.94 -2.35 15.75
N LYS A 4 17.20 -2.84 16.97
CA LYS A 4 18.31 -3.77 17.24
C LYS A 4 18.20 -5.07 16.42
N LYS A 5 16.97 -5.55 16.19
CA LYS A 5 16.66 -6.62 15.24
C LYS A 5 16.04 -5.96 14.00
N PRO A 6 16.60 -6.16 12.79
CA PRO A 6 16.09 -5.51 11.58
C PRO A 6 14.69 -6.02 11.17
N LEU A 7 14.30 -7.21 11.62
CA LEU A 7 12.97 -7.79 11.43
C LEU A 7 12.36 -8.13 12.80
N PRO A 8 11.03 -7.99 12.96
CA PRO A 8 10.32 -8.37 14.19
C PRO A 8 10.13 -9.90 14.24
N LEU A 9 11.23 -10.64 14.41
CA LEU A 9 11.25 -12.11 14.39
C LEU A 9 11.00 -12.71 15.78
N ALA A 10 10.47 -13.93 15.79
CA ALA A 10 10.47 -14.80 16.97
C ALA A 10 11.90 -14.98 17.52
N ASP A 11 12.02 -15.18 18.83
CA ASP A 11 13.34 -15.25 19.48
C ASP A 11 14.11 -16.53 19.17
N GLU A 12 13.45 -17.50 18.53
CA GLU A 12 14.08 -18.70 17.96
C GLU A 12 14.98 -18.40 16.74
N TRP A 13 14.81 -17.25 16.09
CA TRP A 13 15.61 -16.87 14.93
C TRP A 13 16.85 -16.10 15.37
N GLU A 14 18.01 -16.64 15.01
CA GLU A 14 19.32 -16.01 15.28
C GLU A 14 19.51 -14.76 14.42
N ASP A 15 19.10 -14.83 13.15
CA ASP A 15 19.35 -13.79 12.16
C ASP A 15 18.28 -13.78 11.03
N PRO A 16 18.15 -12.68 10.26
CA PRO A 16 17.21 -12.58 9.15
C PRO A 16 17.43 -13.60 8.02
N ASP A 17 18.68 -13.97 7.72
CA ASP A 17 18.99 -14.83 6.57
C ASP A 17 18.57 -16.28 6.86
N SER A 18 18.78 -16.76 8.08
CA SER A 18 18.28 -18.08 8.50
C SER A 18 16.76 -18.14 8.50
N TYR A 19 16.09 -17.08 8.95
CA TYR A 19 14.63 -16.93 8.84
C TYR A 19 14.15 -16.98 7.38
N VAL A 20 14.72 -16.14 6.50
CA VAL A 20 14.32 -16.07 5.08
C VAL A 20 14.54 -17.41 4.40
N LYS A 21 15.68 -18.08 4.65
CA LYS A 21 15.98 -19.41 4.09
C LYS A 21 14.95 -20.44 4.52
N SER A 22 14.57 -20.47 5.81
CA SER A 22 13.55 -21.39 6.31
C SER A 22 12.17 -21.07 5.76
N LEU A 23 11.79 -19.78 5.69
CA LEU A 23 10.53 -19.34 5.12
C LEU A 23 10.41 -19.75 3.65
N LEU A 24 11.46 -19.54 2.86
CA LEU A 24 11.50 -19.98 1.46
C LEU A 24 11.42 -21.50 1.35
N SER A 25 12.14 -22.24 2.18
CA SER A 25 12.03 -23.70 2.23
C SER A 25 10.60 -24.13 2.52
N PHE A 26 9.99 -23.64 3.60
CA PHE A 26 8.62 -23.98 4.00
C PHE A 26 7.61 -23.64 2.90
N THR A 27 7.67 -22.42 2.37
CA THR A 27 6.71 -21.95 1.36
C THR A 27 6.82 -22.67 0.03
N THR A 28 7.98 -23.23 -0.31
CA THR A 28 8.20 -23.98 -1.56
C THR A 28 8.06 -25.48 -1.42
N SER A 29 8.19 -26.03 -0.20
CA SER A 29 8.06 -27.47 0.06
C SER A 29 6.71 -27.89 0.63
N SER A 30 5.97 -26.98 1.28
CA SER A 30 4.68 -27.29 1.91
C SER A 30 3.54 -27.29 0.90
N VAL A 31 3.14 -28.48 0.47
CA VAL A 31 2.00 -28.70 -0.43
C VAL A 31 0.71 -28.15 0.18
N LEU A 32 0.49 -28.40 1.48
CA LEU A 32 -0.69 -27.94 2.19
C LEU A 32 -0.78 -26.41 2.21
N TRP A 33 0.32 -25.73 2.51
CA TRP A 33 0.36 -24.26 2.51
C TRP A 33 0.11 -23.69 1.10
N SER A 34 0.81 -24.21 0.09
CA SER A 34 0.65 -23.77 -1.31
C SER A 34 -0.80 -23.92 -1.79
N ASN A 35 -1.45 -25.01 -1.40
CA ASN A 35 -2.85 -25.26 -1.74
C ASN A 35 -3.79 -24.24 -1.07
N LEU A 36 -3.61 -24.00 0.23
CA LEU A 36 -4.49 -23.11 1.01
C LEU A 36 -4.32 -21.63 0.64
N CYS A 37 -3.13 -21.18 0.22
CA CYS A 37 -2.84 -19.75 0.01
C CYS A 37 -2.71 -19.30 -1.44
N GLY A 38 -2.84 -20.20 -2.40
CA GLY A 38 -2.86 -19.85 -3.83
C GLY A 38 -3.63 -20.80 -4.73
N GLY A 39 -4.04 -21.97 -4.21
CA GLY A 39 -4.63 -23.04 -5.02
C GLY A 39 -6.16 -23.12 -4.99
N VAL A 40 -6.83 -22.61 -3.96
CA VAL A 40 -8.26 -22.93 -3.75
C VAL A 40 -9.08 -21.71 -3.34
N HIS A 41 -10.14 -21.44 -4.08
CA HIS A 41 -11.16 -20.47 -3.66
C HIS A 41 -12.09 -21.13 -2.64
N ILE A 42 -12.49 -20.42 -1.59
CA ILE A 42 -13.30 -20.97 -0.48
C ILE A 42 -14.60 -21.64 -0.97
N LEU A 43 -15.20 -21.13 -2.05
CA LEU A 43 -16.40 -21.72 -2.65
C LEU A 43 -16.12 -23.08 -3.31
N ASP A 44 -14.95 -23.26 -3.91
CA ASP A 44 -14.56 -24.52 -4.56
C ASP A 44 -14.25 -25.61 -3.52
N PHE A 45 -14.03 -25.20 -2.26
CA PHE A 45 -13.58 -26.07 -1.18
C PHE A 45 -14.54 -27.23 -0.87
N LEU A 46 -15.85 -26.98 -0.98
CA LEU A 46 -16.92 -27.94 -0.67
C LEU A 46 -17.81 -28.30 -1.86
N THR A 47 -17.65 -27.64 -3.01
CA THR A 47 -18.59 -27.75 -4.14
C THR A 47 -18.10 -28.65 -5.29
N ARG A 48 -16.83 -29.08 -5.28
CA ARG A 48 -16.27 -29.99 -6.31
C ARG A 48 -16.47 -31.45 -5.94
N GLN A 49 -16.35 -32.34 -6.94
CA GLN A 49 -16.30 -33.78 -6.73
C GLN A 49 -14.98 -34.36 -7.30
N PRO A 50 -14.16 -35.03 -6.47
CA PRO A 50 -14.26 -35.10 -5.00
C PRO A 50 -14.12 -33.71 -4.36
N ASP A 51 -14.63 -33.54 -3.13
CA ASP A 51 -14.54 -32.26 -2.43
C ASP A 51 -13.09 -31.94 -2.09
N ILE A 52 -12.75 -30.65 -2.16
CA ILE A 52 -11.36 -30.24 -1.96
C ILE A 52 -10.98 -30.35 -0.47
N TYR A 53 -11.94 -30.18 0.44
CA TYR A 53 -11.71 -30.33 1.87
C TYR A 53 -11.13 -31.71 2.24
N SER A 54 -11.78 -32.79 1.81
CA SER A 54 -11.32 -34.16 2.07
C SER A 54 -10.04 -34.53 1.32
N THR A 55 -9.79 -33.87 0.18
CA THR A 55 -8.61 -34.07 -0.65
C THR A 55 -7.36 -33.37 -0.08
N ILE A 56 -7.51 -32.19 0.51
CA ILE A 56 -6.39 -31.34 0.94
C ILE A 56 -6.13 -31.43 2.43
N ILE A 57 -7.17 -31.51 3.27
CA ILE A 57 -7.01 -31.55 4.72
C ILE A 57 -6.77 -33.01 5.16
N PRO A 58 -5.67 -33.27 5.90
CA PRO A 58 -5.38 -34.60 6.44
C PRO A 58 -6.54 -35.22 7.24
N ALA A 59 -6.70 -36.54 7.16
CA ALA A 59 -7.83 -37.24 7.77
C ALA A 59 -7.88 -37.08 9.31
N ASP A 60 -6.72 -37.18 9.95
CA ASP A 60 -6.53 -36.99 11.39
C ASP A 60 -6.94 -35.57 11.85
N TRP A 61 -6.73 -34.56 11.00
CA TRP A 61 -7.19 -33.19 11.30
C TRP A 61 -8.70 -33.08 11.20
N ARG A 62 -9.31 -33.69 10.18
CA ARG A 62 -10.77 -33.67 10.00
C ARG A 62 -11.48 -34.37 11.15
N GLU A 63 -11.00 -35.55 11.54
CA GLU A 63 -11.50 -36.30 12.70
C GLU A 63 -11.37 -35.49 14.00
N PHE A 64 -10.24 -34.80 14.18
CA PHE A 64 -10.06 -33.88 15.29
C PHE A 64 -11.06 -32.70 15.22
N PHE A 65 -11.25 -32.08 14.06
CA PHE A 65 -12.19 -30.96 13.92
C PHE A 65 -13.64 -31.38 14.17
N ASP A 66 -14.05 -32.58 13.76
CA ASP A 66 -15.40 -33.10 13.99
C ASP A 66 -15.72 -33.30 15.49
N CYS A 67 -14.69 -33.37 16.33
CA CYS A 67 -14.82 -33.54 17.78
C CYS A 67 -14.77 -32.22 18.57
N HIS A 68 -14.57 -31.06 17.92
CA HIS A 68 -14.37 -29.78 18.61
C HIS A 68 -15.18 -28.63 18.01
N GLU A 69 -15.52 -27.67 18.86
CA GLU A 69 -16.19 -26.45 18.44
C GLU A 69 -15.24 -25.53 17.65
N ILE A 70 -15.79 -24.80 16.67
CA ILE A 70 -15.02 -23.87 15.84
C ILE A 70 -14.24 -22.83 16.67
N ARG A 71 -14.80 -22.40 17.80
CA ARG A 71 -14.14 -21.43 18.70
C ARG A 71 -12.87 -21.99 19.31
N ASP A 72 -12.92 -23.26 19.72
CA ASP A 72 -11.77 -23.94 20.31
C ASP A 72 -10.69 -24.14 19.24
N ILE A 73 -11.06 -24.56 18.03
CA ILE A 73 -10.13 -24.73 16.90
C ILE A 73 -9.45 -23.39 16.57
N VAL A 74 -10.20 -22.30 16.48
CA VAL A 74 -9.64 -20.97 16.20
C VAL A 74 -8.69 -20.51 17.31
N ASP A 75 -9.03 -20.78 18.58
CA ASP A 75 -8.17 -20.47 19.72
C ASP A 75 -6.86 -21.26 19.66
N LEU A 76 -6.94 -22.57 19.37
CA LEU A 76 -5.77 -23.44 19.15
C LEU A 76 -4.89 -22.94 18.00
N LEU A 77 -5.48 -22.57 16.86
CA LEU A 77 -4.73 -22.13 15.69
C LEU A 77 -4.03 -20.79 15.93
N LEU A 78 -4.69 -19.83 16.60
CA LEU A 78 -4.23 -18.44 16.65
C LEU A 78 -3.60 -17.99 17.97
N ARG A 79 -3.96 -18.59 19.11
CA ARG A 79 -3.67 -18.00 20.43
C ARG A 79 -3.07 -18.98 21.44
N GLU A 80 -3.57 -20.21 21.46
CA GLU A 80 -3.22 -21.17 22.52
C GLU A 80 -1.73 -21.53 22.47
N ASN A 81 -1.11 -21.69 23.64
CA ASN A 81 0.29 -22.12 23.71
C ASN A 81 0.39 -23.60 23.34
N ILE A 82 1.05 -23.88 22.20
CA ILE A 82 1.21 -25.24 21.69
C ILE A 82 2.46 -25.97 22.21
N GLY A 83 3.29 -25.33 23.05
CA GLY A 83 4.48 -25.94 23.64
C GLY A 83 4.22 -27.29 24.32
N PRO A 84 3.23 -27.39 25.23
CA PRO A 84 2.86 -28.66 25.86
C PRO A 84 2.47 -29.74 24.85
N PHE A 85 1.89 -29.35 23.70
CA PHE A 85 1.50 -30.29 22.67
C PHE A 85 2.69 -30.95 21.96
N ARG A 86 3.83 -30.27 21.93
CA ARG A 86 5.06 -30.71 21.24
C ARG A 86 5.99 -31.53 22.13
N GLU A 87 5.99 -31.27 23.44
CA GLU A 87 6.93 -31.89 24.40
C GLU A 87 6.54 -33.34 24.74
N ASP A 88 5.25 -33.65 24.81
CA ASP A 88 4.79 -35.01 25.13
C ASP A 88 5.14 -36.05 24.04
N ASP A 89 5.32 -35.62 22.78
CA ASP A 89 5.76 -36.52 21.70
C ASP A 89 7.23 -36.96 21.87
N ALA A 90 8.05 -36.20 22.61
CA ALA A 90 9.46 -36.53 22.85
C ALA A 90 9.65 -37.46 24.08
N ALA A 91 8.65 -37.57 24.96
CA ALA A 91 8.75 -38.28 26.24
C ALA A 91 8.11 -39.69 26.23
N ASP A 92 7.41 -40.11 25.17
CA ASP A 92 6.70 -41.41 25.11
C ASP A 92 7.61 -42.60 24.78
N SER A 93 8.73 -42.73 25.50
CA SER A 93 9.54 -43.96 25.57
C SER A 93 9.72 -44.51 27.00
N GLY A 94 9.05 -43.94 28.00
CA GLY A 94 9.13 -44.45 29.38
C GLY A 94 7.91 -44.14 30.23
N SER A 95 7.24 -45.22 30.68
CA SER A 95 6.29 -45.29 31.81
C SER A 95 4.97 -44.49 31.71
N ARG A 96 3.92 -45.19 31.26
CA ARG A 96 2.52 -44.76 31.34
C ARG A 96 1.88 -45.28 32.63
N GLU A 97 1.69 -44.42 33.62
CA GLU A 97 0.68 -44.63 34.66
C GLU A 97 -0.03 -43.31 35.03
N ASN A 98 -1.36 -43.36 34.95
CA ASN A 98 -2.35 -42.53 35.63
C ASN A 98 -2.44 -41.03 35.32
N GLY A 99 -3.32 -40.69 34.37
CA GLY A 99 -3.97 -39.39 34.27
C GLY A 99 -4.59 -39.15 32.89
N ASN A 100 -5.73 -38.49 32.84
CA ASN A 100 -6.52 -38.18 31.63
C ASN A 100 -5.82 -37.15 30.70
N HIS A 101 -4.57 -37.41 30.31
CA HIS A 101 -3.67 -36.48 29.60
C HIS A 101 -3.88 -36.47 28.07
N ASN A 102 -4.79 -37.30 27.55
CA ASN A 102 -5.04 -37.44 26.11
C ASN A 102 -6.26 -36.65 25.59
N THR A 103 -6.88 -35.85 26.47
CA THR A 103 -8.05 -35.04 26.11
C THR A 103 -7.73 -33.56 26.10
N TRP A 104 -8.25 -32.84 25.11
CA TRP A 104 -8.21 -31.39 25.03
C TRP A 104 -9.65 -30.89 24.88
N ARG A 105 -10.10 -30.00 25.77
CA ARG A 105 -11.45 -29.38 25.76
C ARG A 105 -12.61 -30.37 25.51
N ASN A 106 -12.63 -31.47 26.26
CA ASN A 106 -13.63 -32.55 26.18
C ASN A 106 -13.60 -33.38 24.88
N GLY A 107 -12.57 -33.25 24.06
CA GLY A 107 -12.33 -34.07 22.88
C GLY A 107 -10.91 -34.62 22.83
N PRO A 108 -10.52 -35.27 21.72
CA PRO A 108 -9.17 -35.77 21.53
C PRO A 108 -8.14 -34.62 21.48
N ARG A 109 -6.90 -34.90 21.85
CA ARG A 109 -5.79 -33.94 21.69
C ARG A 109 -5.55 -33.59 20.20
N PRO A 110 -5.06 -32.38 19.87
CA PRO A 110 -4.67 -32.06 18.50
C PRO A 110 -3.62 -33.04 17.94
N PRO A 111 -3.78 -33.51 16.69
CA PRO A 111 -2.81 -34.39 16.04
C PRO A 111 -1.40 -33.77 15.97
N PRO A 112 -0.32 -34.55 16.12
CA PRO A 112 1.06 -34.04 16.01
C PRO A 112 1.34 -33.29 14.71
N SER A 113 0.78 -33.77 13.60
CA SER A 113 0.89 -33.15 12.28
C SER A 113 0.26 -31.75 12.23
N LEU A 114 -0.87 -31.54 12.92
CA LEU A 114 -1.54 -30.25 13.06
C LEU A 114 -0.72 -29.30 13.94
N VAL A 115 -0.23 -29.80 15.07
CA VAL A 115 0.62 -29.02 15.99
C VAL A 115 1.90 -28.55 15.28
N ALA A 116 2.54 -29.42 14.50
CA ALA A 116 3.70 -29.09 13.68
C ALA A 116 3.37 -28.00 12.64
N TYR A 117 2.24 -28.11 11.94
CA TYR A 117 1.82 -27.09 10.99
C TYR A 117 1.51 -25.74 11.64
N ILE A 118 0.84 -25.72 12.80
CA ILE A 118 0.58 -24.48 13.56
C ILE A 118 1.91 -23.85 13.97
N HIS A 119 2.85 -24.67 14.48
CA HIS A 119 4.18 -24.21 14.82
C HIS A 119 4.89 -23.58 13.61
N ASP A 120 4.89 -24.26 12.46
CA ASP A 120 5.53 -23.76 11.24
C ASP A 120 4.90 -22.46 10.75
N ILE A 121 3.57 -22.32 10.77
CA ILE A 121 2.92 -21.04 10.39
C ILE A 121 3.29 -19.93 11.37
N ARG A 122 3.27 -20.20 12.69
CA ARG A 122 3.52 -19.19 13.72
C ARG A 122 4.98 -18.73 13.76
N ARG A 123 5.96 -19.63 13.67
CA ARG A 123 7.39 -19.27 13.64
C ARG A 123 7.78 -18.46 12.42
N HIS A 124 7.10 -18.68 11.29
CA HIS A 124 7.31 -17.95 10.04
C HIS A 124 6.45 -16.67 9.94
N SER A 125 5.62 -16.38 10.94
CA SER A 125 4.86 -15.14 11.00
C SER A 125 5.71 -14.06 11.71
N LEU A 126 5.74 -12.86 11.13
CA LEU A 126 6.33 -11.70 11.80
C LEU A 126 5.56 -11.39 13.09
N LYS A 127 6.28 -11.07 14.17
CA LYS A 127 5.69 -10.60 15.43
C LYS A 127 4.79 -9.40 15.15
N ARG A 128 3.55 -9.48 15.60
CA ARG A 128 2.52 -8.44 15.40
C ARG A 128 2.24 -7.68 16.69
N GLU A 129 2.84 -8.11 17.80
CA GLU A 129 2.77 -7.42 19.08
C GLU A 129 3.39 -6.03 18.93
N PHE A 130 2.55 -5.01 19.04
CA PHE A 130 2.96 -3.62 19.02
C PHE A 130 2.72 -3.03 20.40
N VAL A 131 3.80 -2.58 21.04
CA VAL A 131 3.71 -1.75 22.24
C VAL A 131 3.99 -0.31 21.79
N PRO A 132 2.98 0.58 21.82
CA PRO A 132 3.24 1.97 21.52
C PRO A 132 4.21 2.55 22.53
N ASP A 133 5.23 3.27 22.06
CA ASP A 133 6.08 4.07 22.94
C ASP A 133 5.19 5.05 23.71
N GLY A 134 5.12 4.88 25.02
CA GLY A 134 4.18 5.55 25.95
C GLY A 134 4.32 7.07 26.09
N GLY A 135 4.90 7.76 25.11
CA GLY A 135 5.16 9.20 25.13
C GLY A 135 4.72 9.97 23.88
N LEU A 136 4.14 9.33 22.86
CA LEU A 136 3.75 10.04 21.64
C LEU A 136 2.35 10.66 21.82
N SER A 137 2.30 11.88 22.36
CA SER A 137 1.11 12.73 22.32
C SER A 137 0.54 12.77 20.89
N THR A 138 -0.69 12.29 20.72
CA THR A 138 -1.47 12.35 19.47
C THR A 138 -1.94 13.78 19.26
N GLY A 139 -1.13 14.58 18.57
CA GLY A 139 -1.57 15.87 18.07
C GLY A 139 -2.67 15.64 17.03
N LYS A 140 -3.94 15.82 17.42
CA LYS A 140 -5.07 15.61 16.52
C LYS A 140 -4.88 16.39 15.22
N LEU A 141 -5.08 15.73 14.09
CA LEU A 141 -5.04 16.38 12.78
C LEU A 141 -6.00 17.59 12.74
N PRO A 142 -5.55 18.76 12.24
CA PRO A 142 -6.43 19.91 12.06
C PRO A 142 -7.65 19.53 11.21
N HIS A 143 -8.81 20.08 11.56
CA HIS A 143 -10.07 19.78 10.86
C HIS A 143 -9.99 20.10 9.35
N SER A 144 -9.26 21.16 8.99
CA SER A 144 -8.98 21.56 7.60
C SER A 144 -8.26 20.48 6.78
N VAL A 145 -7.40 19.69 7.42
CA VAL A 145 -6.61 18.61 6.79
C VAL A 145 -7.42 17.30 6.79
N ALA A 146 -8.19 17.05 7.85
CA ALA A 146 -8.95 15.81 8.06
C ALA A 146 -10.27 15.71 7.28
N VAL A 147 -10.56 16.64 6.37
CA VAL A 147 -11.81 16.69 5.58
C VAL A 147 -12.00 15.40 4.79
N GLY A 148 -13.14 14.75 4.96
CA GLY A 148 -13.50 13.51 4.25
C GLY A 148 -12.91 12.22 4.86
N MET A 149 -12.11 12.31 5.93
CA MET A 149 -11.59 11.13 6.62
C MET A 149 -12.59 10.63 7.68
N ASN A 150 -12.91 9.33 7.64
CA ASN A 150 -13.60 8.64 8.74
C ASN A 150 -12.65 8.44 9.95
N PRO A 151 -13.15 8.07 11.15
CA PRO A 151 -12.31 7.94 12.34
C PRO A 151 -11.11 6.99 12.16
N LYS A 152 -11.31 5.84 11.49
CA LYS A 152 -10.25 4.89 11.17
C LYS A 152 -9.17 5.52 10.28
N LYS A 153 -9.58 6.21 9.21
CA LYS A 153 -8.68 6.85 8.25
C LYS A 153 -7.87 7.96 8.91
N ARG A 154 -8.49 8.76 9.79
CA ARG A 154 -7.79 9.77 10.59
C ARG A 154 -6.72 9.14 11.46
N HIS A 155 -7.08 8.08 12.19
CA HIS A 155 -6.15 7.34 13.04
C HIS A 155 -4.95 6.81 12.24
N GLU A 156 -5.19 6.14 11.10
CA GLU A 156 -4.14 5.62 10.22
C GLU A 156 -3.22 6.74 9.71
N VAL A 157 -3.78 7.82 9.17
CA VAL A 157 -3.01 8.91 8.55
C VAL A 157 -2.22 9.70 9.59
N GLU A 158 -2.78 9.92 10.78
CA GLU A 158 -2.09 10.61 11.88
C GLU A 158 -0.84 9.85 12.32
N HIS A 159 -0.96 8.54 12.58
CA HIS A 159 0.18 7.74 13.01
C HIS A 159 1.21 7.56 11.89
N PHE A 160 0.74 7.33 10.66
CA PHE A 160 1.65 7.07 9.56
C PHE A 160 2.40 8.33 9.11
N SER A 161 1.75 9.50 9.08
CA SER A 161 2.44 10.77 8.78
C SER A 161 3.55 11.08 9.78
N ARG A 162 3.31 10.79 11.07
CA ARG A 162 4.34 10.93 12.11
C ARG A 162 5.50 9.99 11.89
N TYR A 163 5.21 8.70 11.67
CA TYR A 163 6.23 7.69 11.41
C TYR A 163 7.07 8.07 10.19
N VAL A 164 6.43 8.45 9.08
CA VAL A 164 7.10 8.91 7.85
C VAL A 164 8.01 10.11 8.13
N SER A 165 7.56 11.10 8.91
CA SER A 165 8.40 12.26 9.26
C SER A 165 9.66 11.86 10.03
N THR A 166 9.51 11.00 11.05
CA THR A 166 10.65 10.48 11.82
C THR A 166 11.57 9.62 10.95
N LEU A 167 11.01 8.81 10.05
CA LEU A 167 11.79 8.00 9.13
C LEU A 167 12.61 8.86 8.17
N VAL A 168 12.04 9.95 7.64
CA VAL A 168 12.80 10.93 6.82
C VAL A 168 14.00 11.49 7.61
N GLU A 169 13.79 11.86 8.87
CA GLU A 169 14.87 12.36 9.74
C GLU A 169 15.96 11.31 9.97
N ASP A 170 15.56 10.07 10.28
CA ASP A 170 16.48 8.94 10.46
C ASP A 170 17.28 8.63 9.18
N VAL A 171 16.63 8.64 8.01
CA VAL A 171 17.26 8.42 6.70
C VAL A 171 18.28 9.53 6.41
N ASN A 172 17.90 10.79 6.61
CA ASN A 172 18.79 11.93 6.43
C ASN A 172 20.03 11.82 7.34
N ALA A 173 19.83 11.49 8.61
CA ALA A 173 20.91 11.35 9.59
C ALA A 173 21.84 10.16 9.28
N THR A 174 21.29 9.04 8.82
CA THR A 174 22.04 7.79 8.60
C THR A 174 22.78 7.79 7.27
N ARG A 175 22.15 8.30 6.20
CA ARG A 175 22.72 8.27 4.84
C ARG A 175 23.53 9.52 4.50
N GLY A 176 23.32 10.63 5.22
CA GLY A 176 23.88 11.94 4.86
C GLY A 176 23.26 12.52 3.57
N GLU A 177 22.15 11.95 3.12
CA GLU A 177 21.43 12.33 1.90
C GLU A 177 20.09 12.92 2.30
N GLN A 178 19.89 14.22 2.07
CA GLN A 178 18.64 14.88 2.42
C GLN A 178 17.52 14.47 1.45
N VAL A 179 16.50 13.79 1.95
CA VAL A 179 15.26 13.52 1.21
C VAL A 179 14.60 14.85 0.85
N SER A 180 14.51 15.12 -0.45
CA SER A 180 13.91 16.34 -1.00
C SER A 180 12.41 16.19 -1.19
N HIS A 181 11.94 15.02 -1.64
CA HIS A 181 10.51 14.76 -1.92
C HIS A 181 10.08 13.39 -1.42
N ILE A 182 8.78 13.27 -1.14
CA ILE A 182 8.11 12.02 -0.80
C ILE A 182 7.16 11.66 -1.95
N VAL A 183 7.31 10.46 -2.50
CA VAL A 183 6.45 9.95 -3.58
C VAL A 183 5.38 9.05 -2.99
N ASP A 184 4.11 9.40 -3.11
CA ASP A 184 2.98 8.60 -2.61
C ASP A 184 2.40 7.70 -3.73
N PHE A 185 2.63 6.39 -3.61
CA PHE A 185 2.17 5.37 -4.55
C PHE A 185 0.69 5.07 -4.36
N GLY A 186 -0.09 5.24 -5.43
CA GLY A 186 -1.53 4.98 -5.39
C GLY A 186 -2.21 5.88 -4.37
N SER A 187 -1.89 7.18 -4.44
CA SER A 187 -2.28 8.19 -3.45
C SER A 187 -3.79 8.33 -3.26
N GLY A 188 -4.61 7.91 -4.24
CA GLY A 188 -6.06 7.94 -4.16
C GLY A 188 -6.58 9.36 -3.91
N LEU A 189 -7.21 9.59 -2.76
CA LEU A 189 -7.71 10.91 -2.35
C LEU A 189 -6.64 11.77 -1.64
N ASN A 190 -5.41 11.26 -1.60
CA ASN A 190 -4.20 11.89 -1.09
C ASN A 190 -4.33 12.44 0.34
N TYR A 191 -4.93 11.64 1.23
CA TYR A 191 -5.07 12.00 2.65
C TYR A 191 -3.72 12.06 3.37
N LEU A 192 -2.83 11.13 3.04
CA LEU A 192 -1.51 11.02 3.63
C LEU A 192 -0.59 12.14 3.15
N GLY A 193 -0.44 12.30 1.83
CA GLY A 193 0.36 13.40 1.26
C GLY A 193 -0.13 14.76 1.72
N ARG A 194 -1.44 15.04 1.71
CA ARG A 194 -2.00 16.31 2.24
C ARG A 194 -1.58 16.57 3.69
N THR A 195 -1.59 15.53 4.52
CA THR A 195 -1.17 15.64 5.92
C THR A 195 0.32 15.95 6.02
N LEU A 196 1.15 15.25 5.25
CA LEU A 196 2.61 15.46 5.22
C LEU A 196 3.02 16.82 4.64
N ALA A 197 2.29 17.36 3.68
CA ALA A 197 2.53 18.70 3.13
C ALA A 197 2.09 19.83 4.08
N SER A 198 1.17 19.54 4.99
CA SER A 198 0.66 20.51 5.95
C SER A 198 1.56 20.62 7.20
N PRO A 199 1.47 21.73 7.97
CA PRO A 199 2.10 21.80 9.27
C PRO A 199 1.63 20.65 10.21
N PRO A 200 2.54 20.10 11.03
CA PRO A 200 3.91 20.56 11.26
C PRO A 200 4.97 19.97 10.29
N TYR A 201 4.59 19.06 9.39
CA TYR A 201 5.54 18.23 8.64
C TYR A 201 6.16 18.95 7.44
N ASN A 202 5.37 19.76 6.74
CA ASN A 202 5.80 20.62 5.62
C ASN A 202 6.70 19.90 4.60
N LYS A 203 6.33 18.69 4.18
CA LYS A 203 7.07 17.87 3.21
C LYS A 203 6.59 18.14 1.79
N ASP A 204 7.50 18.03 0.83
CA ASP A 204 7.20 18.15 -0.59
C ASP A 204 6.75 16.78 -1.15
N ILE A 205 5.57 16.73 -1.75
CA ILE A 205 4.89 15.47 -2.12
C ILE A 205 4.71 15.34 -3.62
N ILE A 206 4.99 14.15 -4.15
CA ILE A 206 4.63 13.70 -5.50
C ILE A 206 3.58 12.60 -5.38
N ALA A 207 2.32 12.94 -5.59
CA ALA A 207 1.18 12.05 -5.47
C ALA A 207 0.89 11.38 -6.82
N ILE A 208 1.17 10.08 -6.94
CA ILE A 208 0.92 9.29 -8.14
C ILE A 208 -0.42 8.56 -7.98
N GLU A 209 -1.32 8.73 -8.94
CA GLU A 209 -2.63 8.09 -8.94
C GLU A 209 -3.07 7.78 -10.37
N ARG A 210 -3.68 6.62 -10.62
CA ARG A 210 -4.08 6.23 -11.98
C ARG A 210 -5.46 6.74 -12.42
N ARG A 211 -6.28 7.23 -11.48
CA ARG A 211 -7.66 7.67 -11.76
C ARG A 211 -7.78 9.18 -11.64
N GLN A 212 -8.03 9.87 -12.74
CA GLN A 212 -8.24 11.31 -12.73
C GLN A 212 -9.33 11.81 -11.76
N ASN A 213 -10.40 11.04 -11.56
CA ASN A 213 -11.47 11.41 -10.62
C ASN A 213 -10.97 11.47 -9.16
N ASN A 214 -10.03 10.59 -8.79
CA ASN A 214 -9.42 10.58 -7.47
C ASN A 214 -8.53 11.83 -7.30
N ILE A 215 -7.71 12.14 -8.30
CA ILE A 215 -6.85 13.33 -8.33
C ILE A 215 -7.68 14.61 -8.20
N THR A 216 -8.74 14.74 -9.00
CA THR A 216 -9.63 15.90 -8.97
C THR A 216 -10.29 16.08 -7.60
N SER A 217 -10.76 14.97 -7.01
CA SER A 217 -11.34 14.97 -5.67
C SER A 217 -10.33 15.32 -4.57
N ALA A 218 -9.07 14.91 -4.74
CA ALA A 218 -7.98 15.25 -3.84
C ALA A 218 -7.64 16.74 -3.91
N LYS A 219 -7.47 17.30 -5.12
CA LYS A 219 -7.24 18.73 -5.35
C LYS A 219 -8.31 19.61 -4.71
N GLY A 220 -9.59 19.21 -4.80
CA GLY A 220 -10.69 19.95 -4.14
C GLY A 220 -10.57 19.99 -2.61
N LYS A 221 -9.97 18.97 -1.98
CA LYS A 221 -9.73 18.93 -0.53
C LYS A 221 -8.50 19.73 -0.12
N ASP A 222 -7.51 19.87 -1.00
CA ASP A 222 -6.28 20.64 -0.73
C ASP A 222 -6.56 22.12 -0.50
N VAL A 223 -7.63 22.66 -1.11
CA VAL A 223 -8.14 24.01 -0.83
C VAL A 223 -8.50 24.19 0.65
N HIS A 224 -9.07 23.16 1.29
CA HIS A 224 -9.44 23.22 2.71
C HIS A 224 -8.20 23.22 3.61
N ALA A 225 -7.15 22.49 3.21
CA ALA A 225 -5.86 22.46 3.89
C ALA A 225 -4.98 23.69 3.59
N LYS A 226 -5.46 24.65 2.79
CA LYS A 226 -4.70 25.82 2.31
C LYS A 226 -3.45 25.47 1.49
N LEU A 227 -3.43 24.27 0.91
CA LEU A 227 -2.37 23.83 -0.01
C LEU A 227 -2.65 24.23 -1.46
N ALA A 228 -3.90 24.56 -1.78
CA ALA A 228 -4.31 25.05 -3.09
C ALA A 228 -5.15 26.33 -2.96
N LYS A 229 -5.02 27.26 -3.92
CA LYS A 229 -5.91 28.42 -4.01
C LYS A 229 -7.31 27.98 -4.44
N LYS A 230 -8.34 28.58 -3.83
CA LYS A 230 -9.73 28.37 -4.26
C LYS A 230 -9.97 29.12 -5.56
N THR A 231 -10.12 28.42 -6.68
CA THR A 231 -10.62 29.01 -7.91
C THR A 231 -12.09 29.39 -7.71
N ILE A 232 -12.38 30.69 -7.65
CA ILE A 232 -13.76 31.19 -7.56
C ILE A 232 -14.34 31.14 -8.96
N THR A 233 -14.95 30.00 -9.34
CA THR A 233 -15.69 29.95 -10.58
C THR A 233 -17.07 30.59 -10.37
N MET A 234 -17.20 31.85 -10.75
CA MET A 234 -18.50 32.52 -10.84
C MET A 234 -19.29 31.88 -11.98
N ARG A 235 -20.16 30.93 -11.64
CA ARG A 235 -21.04 30.27 -12.62
C ARG A 235 -22.48 30.66 -12.34
N ASN A 236 -23.19 31.10 -13.37
CA ASN A 236 -24.63 31.26 -13.30
C ASN A 236 -25.27 29.86 -13.14
N LYS A 237 -25.77 29.59 -11.92
CA LYS A 237 -26.24 28.26 -11.50
C LYS A 237 -27.35 27.72 -12.43
N LYS A 238 -28.12 28.61 -13.06
CA LYS A 238 -29.20 28.27 -14.00
C LYS A 238 -28.64 27.78 -15.34
N GLU A 239 -27.70 28.51 -15.93
CA GLU A 239 -27.07 28.16 -17.22
C GLU A 239 -26.23 26.89 -17.14
N HIS A 240 -25.50 26.67 -16.05
CA HIS A 240 -24.71 25.45 -15.88
C HIS A 240 -25.58 24.20 -15.78
N LYS A 241 -26.72 24.29 -15.06
CA LYS A 241 -27.69 23.20 -14.97
C LYS A 241 -28.37 22.94 -16.32
N ALA A 242 -28.64 24.00 -17.09
CA ALA A 242 -29.21 23.90 -18.43
C ALA A 242 -28.23 23.19 -19.39
N ARG A 243 -26.96 23.60 -19.36
CA ARG A 243 -25.89 23.01 -20.18
C ARG A 243 -25.63 21.54 -19.87
N LEU A 244 -25.67 21.14 -18.59
CA LEU A 244 -25.55 19.73 -18.18
C LEU A 244 -26.74 18.87 -18.65
N LEU A 245 -27.92 19.46 -18.75
CA LEU A 245 -29.14 18.79 -19.18
C LEU A 245 -29.38 18.92 -20.70
N GLY A 246 -28.54 19.64 -21.43
CA GLY A 246 -28.70 19.91 -22.87
C GLY A 246 -29.93 20.75 -23.22
N ILE A 247 -30.43 21.56 -22.28
CA ILE A 247 -31.62 22.40 -22.44
C ILE A 247 -31.27 23.88 -22.37
N ASP A 248 -32.15 24.74 -22.92
CA ASP A 248 -32.00 26.19 -22.87
C ASP A 248 -32.27 26.71 -21.43
N PRO A 249 -31.52 27.69 -20.89
CA PRO A 249 -31.69 28.14 -19.50
C PRO A 249 -33.10 28.62 -19.18
N GLY A 250 -33.86 29.08 -20.19
CA GLY A 250 -35.25 29.50 -20.06
C GLY A 250 -36.24 28.37 -19.72
N GLU A 251 -35.89 27.10 -20.02
CA GLU A 251 -36.80 25.95 -19.88
C GLU A 251 -36.69 25.24 -18.51
N LEU A 252 -35.78 25.70 -17.64
CA LEU A 252 -35.66 25.20 -16.27
C LEU A 252 -36.88 25.59 -15.43
N LYS A 253 -37.83 24.66 -15.33
CA LYS A 253 -38.90 24.73 -14.32
C LYS A 253 -38.30 24.58 -12.92
N SER A 254 -38.75 25.45 -12.02
CA SER A 254 -38.39 25.38 -10.62
C SER A 254 -38.97 24.11 -10.02
N ASP A 255 -38.06 23.31 -9.47
CA ASP A 255 -38.28 22.18 -8.57
C ASP A 255 -38.12 20.77 -9.16
N SER A 256 -37.73 19.85 -8.28
CA SER A 256 -37.22 18.47 -8.47
C SER A 256 -35.70 18.32 -8.57
N GLY A 257 -35.16 17.66 -7.54
CA GLY A 257 -33.83 17.09 -7.49
C GLY A 257 -33.85 15.69 -8.10
N THR A 258 -32.87 15.37 -8.95
CA THR A 258 -32.41 14.00 -9.22
C THR A 258 -30.99 14.06 -9.77
N SER A 259 -30.25 13.01 -9.43
CA SER A 259 -28.84 12.67 -9.66
C SER A 259 -28.40 12.61 -11.13
N THR A 260 -27.13 12.96 -11.35
CA THR A 260 -26.39 12.83 -12.62
C THR A 260 -26.10 11.36 -12.96
N PRO A 261 -26.16 10.95 -14.24
CA PRO A 261 -25.74 9.61 -14.67
C PRO A 261 -24.22 9.51 -14.80
N ASP A 262 -23.68 8.37 -14.37
CA ASP A 262 -22.32 7.91 -14.65
C ASP A 262 -22.22 7.37 -16.08
N GLY A 263 -21.15 7.74 -16.79
CA GLY A 263 -20.75 7.04 -18.01
C GLY A 263 -19.98 7.90 -19.00
N VAL A 264 -18.65 7.89 -18.90
CA VAL A 264 -17.77 8.04 -20.07
C VAL A 264 -16.68 6.97 -20.00
N THR A 265 -16.47 6.36 -21.15
CA THR A 265 -15.67 5.17 -21.45
C THR A 265 -14.16 5.38 -21.27
N ASN A 266 -13.51 4.40 -20.63
CA ASN A 266 -12.05 4.27 -20.60
C ASN A 266 -11.54 3.81 -21.96
N ASP A 267 -10.61 4.55 -22.54
CA ASP A 267 -9.78 4.06 -23.65
C ASP A 267 -8.50 3.46 -23.06
N GLN A 268 -8.18 2.24 -23.48
CA GLN A 268 -7.05 1.46 -22.99
C GLN A 268 -5.83 1.75 -23.85
N ASN A 269 -5.05 2.76 -23.49
CA ASN A 269 -3.66 2.88 -23.90
C ASN A 269 -2.85 3.46 -22.74
N GLY A 270 -1.75 2.79 -22.39
CA GLY A 270 -0.88 3.12 -21.25
C GLY A 270 -0.10 4.42 -21.45
N VAL A 271 -0.81 5.54 -21.50
CA VAL A 271 -0.26 6.90 -21.54
C VAL A 271 -0.35 7.47 -20.12
N ALA A 272 0.80 7.86 -19.58
CA ALA A 272 0.86 8.58 -18.32
C ALA A 272 0.52 10.06 -18.61
N ILE A 273 -0.56 10.57 -18.02
CA ILE A 273 -1.00 11.95 -18.20
C ILE A 273 -0.53 12.74 -16.98
N ILE A 274 0.58 13.45 -17.09
CA ILE A 274 0.99 14.33 -15.99
C ILE A 274 0.03 15.52 -15.96
N VAL A 275 -0.84 15.61 -14.94
CA VAL A 275 -1.68 16.79 -14.71
C VAL A 275 -0.96 17.73 -13.76
N ASP A 276 0.03 18.44 -14.30
CA ASP A 276 0.81 19.43 -13.57
C ASP A 276 -0.12 20.51 -13.00
N VAL A 277 -0.21 20.56 -11.68
CA VAL A 277 -0.58 21.78 -10.96
C VAL A 277 0.59 22.07 -10.04
N VAL A 278 1.62 22.68 -10.62
CA VAL A 278 2.65 23.35 -9.83
C VAL A 278 1.98 24.57 -9.23
N GLN A 279 1.72 24.55 -7.92
CA GLN A 279 1.61 25.82 -7.22
C GLN A 279 3.05 26.31 -7.01
N GLU A 280 3.43 27.34 -7.77
CA GLU A 280 4.66 28.10 -7.53
C GLU A 280 4.82 28.35 -6.03
N ARG A 281 6.04 28.14 -5.52
CA ARG A 281 6.48 28.80 -4.30
C ARG A 281 6.02 30.25 -4.43
N SER A 282 5.10 30.68 -3.59
CA SER A 282 4.57 32.05 -3.67
C SER A 282 5.74 33.02 -3.69
N ALA A 283 6.06 33.57 -4.85
CA ALA A 283 7.09 34.61 -5.01
C ALA A 283 6.70 35.88 -4.23
N ILE A 284 5.45 35.96 -3.75
CA ILE A 284 4.93 37.02 -2.88
C ILE A 284 5.41 36.87 -1.43
N ALA A 285 6.01 35.73 -1.05
CA ALA A 285 6.59 35.56 0.29
C ALA A 285 8.05 36.04 0.39
N SER A 286 8.55 36.84 -0.56
CA SER A 286 9.88 37.46 -0.46
C SER A 286 9.86 38.83 0.22
N ASP A 287 8.72 39.53 0.28
CA ASP A 287 8.68 40.94 0.73
C ASP A 287 7.84 41.23 1.98
N ASN A 288 7.24 40.22 2.63
CA ASN A 288 6.50 40.45 3.89
C ASN A 288 6.38 39.21 4.79
N ARG A 289 7.48 38.49 5.02
CA ARG A 289 7.51 37.49 6.10
C ARG A 289 7.77 38.21 7.43
N THR A 290 6.73 38.37 8.23
CA THR A 290 6.90 38.57 9.66
C THR A 290 7.58 37.32 10.23
N ASN A 291 8.68 37.52 10.95
CA ASN A 291 9.53 36.46 11.52
C ASN A 291 8.73 35.32 12.17
N GLY A 292 8.75 34.11 11.57
CA GLY A 292 8.34 32.87 12.25
C GLY A 292 7.53 31.83 11.46
N GLU A 293 6.98 32.15 10.28
CA GLU A 293 6.17 31.16 9.54
C GLU A 293 7.04 30.17 8.74
N SER A 294 7.05 28.90 9.19
CA SER A 294 7.68 27.79 8.45
C SER A 294 7.02 27.62 7.09
N ALA A 295 7.81 27.44 6.04
CA ALA A 295 7.30 27.20 4.68
C ALA A 295 6.39 25.97 4.67
N VAL A 296 5.19 26.10 4.11
CA VAL A 296 4.27 24.98 3.87
C VAL A 296 4.84 24.09 2.75
N GLY A 297 4.68 22.77 2.85
CA GLY A 297 5.17 21.83 1.83
C GLY A 297 4.41 21.96 0.50
N CYS A 298 5.03 21.51 -0.60
CA CYS A 298 4.39 21.50 -1.92
C CYS A 298 3.64 20.19 -2.23
N MET A 299 2.75 20.24 -3.22
CA MET A 299 1.96 19.10 -3.68
C MET A 299 1.97 19.02 -5.21
N HIS A 300 2.48 17.92 -5.75
CA HIS A 300 2.48 17.61 -7.18
C HIS A 300 1.60 16.39 -7.43
N TYR A 301 0.73 16.44 -8.43
CA TYR A 301 -0.13 15.30 -8.81
C TYR A 301 0.29 14.78 -10.18
N VAL A 302 0.42 13.46 -10.29
CA VAL A 302 0.79 12.78 -11.53
C VAL A 302 -0.24 11.68 -11.82
N GLU A 303 -0.93 11.76 -12.97
CA GLU A 303 -1.80 10.67 -13.41
C GLU A 303 -0.96 9.58 -14.08
N HIS A 304 -0.74 8.47 -13.38
CA HIS A 304 0.07 7.37 -13.91
C HIS A 304 -0.32 6.03 -13.29
N GLU A 305 -0.39 4.99 -14.13
CA GLU A 305 -0.49 3.60 -13.70
C GLU A 305 0.91 3.00 -13.56
N ILE A 306 1.31 2.73 -12.32
CA ILE A 306 2.62 2.16 -12.00
C ILE A 306 2.69 0.70 -12.46
N GLN A 307 3.60 0.38 -13.39
CA GLN A 307 3.71 -0.95 -14.01
C GLN A 307 4.89 -1.78 -13.53
N ASP A 308 6.02 -1.17 -13.20
CA ASP A 308 7.26 -1.88 -12.87
C ASP A 308 8.06 -1.23 -11.72
N GLY A 309 7.64 -0.05 -11.27
CA GLY A 309 8.30 0.72 -10.24
C GLY A 309 9.39 1.67 -10.73
N TYR A 310 9.59 1.83 -12.04
CA TYR A 310 10.57 2.78 -12.57
C TYR A 310 10.00 4.20 -12.56
N LEU A 311 10.61 5.09 -11.79
CA LEU A 311 10.08 6.42 -11.45
C LEU A 311 10.99 7.57 -11.91
N GLU A 312 12.22 7.30 -12.35
CA GLU A 312 13.16 8.36 -12.75
C GLU A 312 12.57 9.39 -13.74
N PRO A 313 11.77 9.01 -14.75
CA PRO A 313 11.14 9.99 -15.64
C PRO A 313 10.19 10.94 -14.90
N ILE A 314 9.40 10.42 -13.96
CA ILE A 314 8.46 11.21 -13.15
C ILE A 314 9.22 12.12 -12.17
N ILE A 315 10.22 11.56 -11.48
CA ILE A 315 11.05 12.28 -10.51
C ILE A 315 11.77 13.45 -11.20
N ARG A 316 12.41 13.20 -12.34
CA ARG A 316 13.12 14.24 -13.10
C ARG A 316 12.16 15.32 -13.60
N HIS A 317 11.01 14.93 -14.15
CA HIS A 317 10.03 15.90 -14.66
C HIS A 317 9.57 16.87 -13.57
N VAL A 318 9.27 16.36 -12.37
CA VAL A 318 8.76 17.18 -11.26
C VAL A 318 9.86 18.03 -10.61
N ILE A 319 11.06 17.48 -10.43
CA ILE A 319 12.14 18.13 -9.66
C ILE A 319 13.07 18.97 -10.55
N GLU A 320 13.23 18.61 -11.82
CA GLU A 320 14.10 19.24 -12.80
C GLU A 320 13.34 19.60 -14.09
N PRO A 321 12.37 20.54 -14.04
CA PRO A 321 11.71 21.01 -15.25
C PRO A 321 12.77 21.63 -16.19
N SER A 322 12.84 21.14 -17.43
CA SER A 322 13.81 21.60 -18.42
C SER A 322 13.55 23.06 -18.82
N GLU A 323 14.62 23.85 -19.01
CA GLU A 323 14.50 25.26 -19.45
C GLU A 323 13.96 25.41 -20.88
N GLU A 324 13.95 24.33 -21.67
CA GLU A 324 13.39 24.31 -23.03
C GLU A 324 11.85 24.24 -23.07
N ASN A 325 11.22 23.99 -21.92
CA ASN A 325 9.76 24.05 -21.78
C ASN A 325 9.42 24.97 -20.59
N PRO A 326 9.67 26.28 -20.71
CA PRO A 326 9.34 27.22 -19.65
C PRO A 326 7.84 27.13 -19.40
N LEU A 327 7.48 26.90 -18.14
CA LEU A 327 6.11 26.98 -17.65
C LEU A 327 5.52 28.36 -17.96
N VAL A 328 5.02 28.57 -19.17
CA VAL A 328 4.13 29.68 -19.48
C VAL A 328 2.75 29.22 -19.01
N LEU A 329 2.50 29.43 -17.72
CA LEU A 329 1.16 29.37 -17.15
C LEU A 329 0.34 30.52 -17.76
N ASP A 330 -0.28 30.28 -18.92
CA ASP A 330 -1.38 31.13 -19.35
C ASP A 330 -2.60 30.78 -18.50
N VAL A 331 -2.93 31.65 -17.53
CA VAL A 331 -3.95 31.47 -16.49
C VAL A 331 -5.38 31.37 -17.06
N ASN A 332 -5.54 31.30 -18.38
CA ASN A 332 -6.82 31.33 -19.09
C ASN A 332 -7.13 30.07 -19.93
N GLN A 333 -6.40 28.96 -19.79
CA GLN A 333 -6.75 27.72 -20.50
C GLN A 333 -7.24 26.65 -19.51
N ASP A 334 -8.52 26.27 -19.65
CA ASP A 334 -9.21 25.18 -18.94
C ASP A 334 -8.72 23.77 -19.37
N GLU A 335 -7.62 23.67 -20.13
CA GLU A 335 -7.13 22.41 -20.70
C GLU A 335 -5.93 21.86 -19.91
N PRO A 336 -5.93 20.58 -19.50
CA PRO A 336 -4.79 19.97 -18.83
C PRO A 336 -3.59 19.90 -19.79
N HIS A 337 -2.46 20.49 -19.40
CA HIS A 337 -1.18 20.24 -20.08
C HIS A 337 -0.84 18.75 -19.92
N SER A 338 -0.94 17.99 -21.01
CA SER A 338 -0.52 16.59 -21.05
C SER A 338 0.91 16.52 -21.59
N VAL A 339 1.81 15.96 -20.79
CA VAL A 339 3.16 15.61 -21.25
C VAL A 339 3.26 14.10 -21.35
N ASP A 340 3.54 13.61 -22.55
CA ASP A 340 3.76 12.18 -22.79
C ASP A 340 5.15 11.77 -22.27
N LEU A 341 5.18 11.07 -21.13
CA LEU A 341 6.40 10.55 -20.51
C LEU A 341 7.23 9.65 -21.44
N SER A 342 6.64 9.05 -22.48
CA SER A 342 7.38 8.23 -23.46
C SER A 342 8.27 9.07 -24.39
N THR A 343 7.99 10.38 -24.51
CA THR A 343 8.78 11.32 -25.31
C THR A 343 9.95 11.95 -24.55
N LEU A 344 10.02 11.77 -23.23
CA LEU A 344 11.15 12.20 -22.37
C LEU A 344 12.38 11.29 -22.52
N ALA A 345 12.65 10.84 -23.75
CA ALA A 345 13.80 10.03 -24.10
C ALA A 345 15.09 10.74 -23.65
N LEU A 346 15.94 9.96 -22.95
CA LEU A 346 17.19 10.35 -22.35
C LEU A 346 18.19 10.90 -23.38
N THR A 347 18.18 12.20 -23.66
CA THR A 347 19.37 12.88 -24.16
C THR A 347 20.06 13.56 -22.97
N PRO A 348 21.30 13.17 -22.62
CA PRO A 348 22.08 13.88 -21.63
C PRO A 348 22.27 15.31 -22.11
N ASN A 349 21.69 16.28 -21.40
CA ASN A 349 21.99 17.68 -21.67
C ASN A 349 23.34 17.98 -21.03
N ASP A 350 24.42 17.87 -21.81
CA ASP A 350 25.83 18.09 -21.39
C ASP A 350 26.10 19.53 -20.86
N LYS A 351 25.10 20.41 -20.83
CA LYS A 351 25.23 21.82 -20.42
C LYS A 351 24.64 22.16 -19.05
N ALA A 352 23.99 21.23 -18.35
CA ALA A 352 23.45 21.52 -17.01
C ALA A 352 24.57 21.51 -15.94
N MET A 353 24.69 22.59 -15.16
CA MET A 353 25.54 22.56 -13.95
C MET A 353 25.11 21.39 -13.06
N PRO A 354 26.05 20.71 -12.37
CA PRO A 354 25.72 19.58 -11.50
C PRO A 354 24.87 20.08 -10.32
N ARG A 355 23.55 19.99 -10.45
CA ARG A 355 22.64 20.07 -9.31
C ARG A 355 22.81 18.80 -8.47
N PRO A 356 22.69 18.88 -7.14
CA PRO A 356 22.74 17.68 -6.31
C PRO A 356 21.63 16.71 -6.77
N PRO A 357 21.93 15.41 -6.87
CA PRO A 357 20.96 14.43 -7.34
C PRO A 357 19.72 14.44 -6.44
N SER A 358 18.54 14.41 -7.05
CA SER A 358 17.27 14.34 -6.32
C SER A 358 17.22 13.08 -5.46
N ARG A 359 16.91 13.24 -4.16
CA ARG A 359 16.77 12.12 -3.23
C ARG A 359 15.34 12.01 -2.77
N VAL A 360 14.67 10.92 -3.13
CA VAL A 360 13.26 10.71 -2.81
C VAL A 360 13.04 9.53 -1.89
N MET A 361 11.95 9.59 -1.12
CA MET A 361 11.44 8.46 -0.36
C MET A 361 10.08 8.05 -0.90
N VAL A 362 9.90 6.78 -1.25
CA VAL A 362 8.62 6.28 -1.78
C VAL A 362 7.78 5.71 -0.63
N ILE A 363 6.58 6.24 -0.45
CA ILE A 363 5.63 5.78 0.56
C ILE A 363 4.36 5.20 -0.06
N SER A 364 3.62 4.41 0.70
CA SER A 364 2.24 4.08 0.36
C SER A 364 1.45 3.56 1.55
N LEU A 365 0.16 3.93 1.60
CA LEU A 365 -0.79 3.44 2.58
C LEU A 365 -1.95 2.73 1.87
N HIS A 366 -2.19 1.46 2.24
CA HIS A 366 -3.11 0.57 1.51
C HIS A 366 -2.66 0.30 0.07
N SER A 367 -1.38 -0.03 -0.12
CA SER A 367 -0.91 -0.60 -1.37
C SER A 367 -1.53 -1.99 -1.58
N CYS A 368 -2.36 -2.15 -2.60
CA CYS A 368 -2.99 -3.43 -2.92
C CYS A 368 -2.33 -4.07 -4.14
N GLY A 369 -2.28 -5.40 -4.15
CA GLY A 369 -1.74 -6.16 -5.27
C GLY A 369 -0.27 -5.86 -5.56
N ASN A 370 0.06 -5.71 -6.84
CA ASN A 370 1.44 -5.50 -7.28
C ASN A 370 2.07 -4.19 -6.81
N LEU A 371 1.30 -3.23 -6.28
CA LEU A 371 1.84 -1.91 -5.92
C LEU A 371 2.89 -1.99 -4.79
N VAL A 372 2.73 -2.94 -3.86
CA VAL A 372 3.76 -3.22 -2.84
C VAL A 372 5.03 -3.72 -3.52
N HIS A 373 4.90 -4.72 -4.39
CA HIS A 373 6.02 -5.30 -5.13
C HIS A 373 6.74 -4.27 -6.02
N HIS A 374 6.00 -3.50 -6.81
CA HIS A 374 6.57 -2.46 -7.68
C HIS A 374 7.37 -1.44 -6.90
N GLY A 375 6.91 -1.07 -5.70
CA GLY A 375 7.71 -0.13 -4.93
C GLY A 375 8.73 -0.73 -3.97
N ILE A 376 8.81 -2.06 -3.82
CA ILE A 376 10.05 -2.66 -3.32
C ILE A 376 11.09 -2.63 -4.44
N ARG A 377 10.66 -2.94 -5.67
CA ARG A 377 11.51 -2.88 -6.86
C ARG A 377 11.99 -1.47 -7.16
N SER A 378 11.17 -0.44 -6.92
CA SER A 378 11.52 0.97 -7.15
C SER A 378 12.82 1.36 -6.44
N LEU A 379 13.00 0.95 -5.18
CA LEU A 379 14.21 1.19 -4.39
C LEU A 379 15.50 0.67 -5.05
N ILE A 380 15.40 -0.41 -5.83
CA ILE A 380 16.55 -1.05 -6.47
C ILE A 380 16.84 -0.40 -7.83
N ILE A 381 15.80 -0.01 -8.57
CA ILE A 381 15.94 0.41 -9.97
C ILE A 381 16.00 1.92 -10.18
N ASN A 382 15.66 2.73 -9.17
CA ASN A 382 15.70 4.20 -9.23
C ASN A 382 16.88 4.73 -8.41
N PRO A 383 17.98 5.20 -9.05
CA PRO A 383 19.09 5.82 -8.33
C PRO A 383 18.72 7.03 -7.45
N SER A 384 17.62 7.71 -7.76
CA SER A 384 17.11 8.85 -6.99
C SER A 384 16.42 8.42 -5.69
N GLU A 385 16.01 7.15 -5.57
CA GLU A 385 15.27 6.64 -4.42
C GLU A 385 16.20 6.12 -3.32
N VAL A 386 16.04 6.62 -2.09
CA VAL A 386 16.96 6.31 -0.98
C VAL A 386 16.33 5.47 0.13
N ALA A 387 14.99 5.44 0.18
CA ALA A 387 14.23 4.73 1.20
C ALA A 387 12.79 4.47 0.72
N ILE A 388 12.14 3.47 1.33
CA ILE A 388 10.73 3.16 1.12
C ILE A 388 10.02 2.92 2.44
N ASP A 389 8.72 3.18 2.44
CA ASP A 389 7.82 2.83 3.55
C ASP A 389 6.42 2.49 3.06
N LYS A 390 6.02 1.22 3.17
CA LYS A 390 4.85 0.70 2.47
C LYS A 390 3.99 -0.14 3.39
N ILE A 391 2.72 0.22 3.46
CA ILE A 391 1.68 -0.56 4.13
C ILE A 391 0.79 -1.20 3.07
N GLY A 392 0.93 -2.51 2.89
CA GLY A 392 0.08 -3.31 2.01
C GLY A 392 -1.32 -3.58 2.60
N CYS A 393 -2.35 -3.65 1.77
CA CYS A 393 -3.73 -3.98 2.19
C CYS A 393 -4.18 -5.40 1.80
N CYS A 394 -4.01 -5.79 0.53
CA CYS A 394 -4.55 -7.04 0.00
C CYS A 394 -3.58 -7.65 -1.01
N TYR A 395 -3.34 -8.96 -0.91
CA TYR A 395 -2.59 -9.72 -1.92
C TYR A 395 -3.47 -10.23 -3.07
N ASN A 396 -4.81 -10.17 -2.94
CA ASN A 396 -5.76 -10.68 -3.94
C ASN A 396 -5.63 -10.06 -5.34
N LEU A 397 -4.98 -8.90 -5.45
CA LEU A 397 -4.73 -8.20 -6.71
C LEU A 397 -3.28 -8.34 -7.17
N MET A 398 -2.49 -9.21 -6.54
CA MET A 398 -1.17 -9.54 -7.04
C MET A 398 -1.33 -10.39 -8.30
N THR A 399 -0.64 -10.01 -9.37
CA THR A 399 -0.52 -10.86 -10.54
C THR A 399 0.88 -11.46 -10.54
N GLU A 400 0.99 -12.76 -10.79
CA GLU A 400 2.27 -13.44 -10.99
C GLU A 400 2.91 -12.92 -12.30
N ARG A 401 3.51 -11.73 -12.28
CA ARG A 401 4.25 -11.18 -13.42
C ARG A 401 5.59 -10.61 -12.98
N LEU A 402 6.50 -11.54 -12.69
CA LEU A 402 7.95 -11.33 -12.74
C LEU A 402 8.54 -12.32 -13.76
N GLY A 403 8.56 -11.94 -15.04
CA GLY A 403 9.25 -12.69 -16.10
C GLY A 403 8.76 -14.13 -16.31
N PRO A 404 9.45 -14.95 -17.14
CA PRO A 404 9.13 -16.37 -17.22
C PRO A 404 9.25 -16.99 -15.82
N MET A 405 8.20 -17.73 -15.42
CA MET A 405 8.04 -18.47 -14.16
C MET A 405 9.39 -18.69 -13.46
N THR A 406 9.72 -17.83 -12.49
CA THR A 406 10.94 -17.98 -11.70
C THR A 406 10.72 -19.18 -10.79
N TYR A 407 11.24 -20.31 -11.27
CA TYR A 407 11.19 -21.66 -10.72
C TYR A 407 9.84 -22.37 -10.83
N LYS A 408 9.83 -23.42 -11.65
CA LYS A 408 8.98 -24.60 -11.48
C LYS A 408 8.99 -24.95 -10.00
N LEU A 409 7.92 -24.63 -9.27
CA LEU A 409 7.73 -25.15 -7.92
C LEU A 409 7.88 -26.68 -8.01
N PRO A 410 8.75 -27.31 -7.21
CA PRO A 410 8.99 -28.76 -7.29
C PRO A 410 7.73 -29.60 -6.98
N ALA A 411 6.72 -28.99 -6.37
CA ALA A 411 5.46 -29.65 -6.07
C ALA A 411 4.55 -29.69 -7.31
N PRO A 412 4.09 -30.89 -7.73
CA PRO A 412 3.06 -30.98 -8.75
C PRO A 412 1.82 -30.23 -8.24
N ARG A 413 1.37 -29.21 -8.98
CA ARG A 413 0.00 -28.72 -8.86
C ARG A 413 -0.90 -29.96 -8.96
N LEU A 414 -1.76 -30.19 -7.98
CA LEU A 414 -2.73 -31.29 -8.06
C LEU A 414 -3.46 -31.16 -9.41
N PRO A 415 -3.51 -32.22 -10.24
CA PRO A 415 -3.97 -32.14 -11.63
C PRO A 415 -5.42 -31.66 -11.78
N PHE A 416 -6.16 -31.48 -10.68
CA PHE A 416 -7.54 -31.03 -10.66
C PHE A 416 -7.70 -29.52 -10.41
N ILE A 417 -6.63 -28.78 -10.09
CA ILE A 417 -6.69 -27.32 -9.80
C ILE A 417 -6.33 -26.51 -11.06
N HIS A 418 -7.29 -26.39 -11.98
CA HIS A 418 -7.11 -25.84 -13.34
C HIS A 418 -7.20 -24.31 -13.49
N ARG A 419 -7.23 -23.53 -12.40
CA ARG A 419 -7.64 -22.11 -12.51
C ARG A 419 -6.62 -21.17 -13.18
N LEU A 420 -5.38 -21.59 -13.40
CA LEU A 420 -4.32 -20.70 -13.89
C LEU A 420 -4.07 -20.70 -15.41
N GLU A 421 -4.85 -21.43 -16.22
CA GLU A 421 -4.65 -21.42 -17.69
C GLU A 421 -5.36 -20.27 -18.43
N LYS A 422 -6.30 -19.57 -17.79
CA LYS A 422 -7.05 -18.48 -18.42
C LYS A 422 -7.32 -17.31 -17.48
N THR A 423 -6.35 -16.43 -17.35
CA THR A 423 -6.60 -15.01 -17.06
C THR A 423 -5.64 -14.19 -17.91
N SER A 424 -6.13 -13.83 -19.10
CA SER A 424 -5.54 -12.87 -20.04
C SER A 424 -5.67 -11.45 -19.52
#